data_AF-A0A439M486-F1
#
_entry.id   AF-A0A439M486-F1
#
_cell.length_a   1.000
_cell.length_b   1.000
_cell.length_c   1.000
_cell.angle_alpha   90.00
_cell.angle_beta   90.00
_cell.angle_gamma   90.00
#
_symmetry.space_group_name_H-M   'P 1'
#
loop_
_entity.id
_entity.type
_entity.pdbx_description
1 polymer ?
#
loop_
_entity_poly.entity_id
_entity_poly.type
_entity_poly.pdbx_seq_one_letter_code
_entity_poly.pdbx_strand_id
1 'polypeptide(L)'
;MSRSLLTRAQNSAASSLTRRKVFDLVVEHRDDLVAAARDGVVPVSVISGRLREVLGSELDNPTLRQYVGLCVVAVLEDAGFSVTRPRVRIPQDPVFGVGALFSRESTKGGKPEPTLLQRFVDALSMEELKEAQTLVHARLTLSPARRPKQHS
;
A
#
# COMPACT_ATOMS: atom_id res chain seq x y z
N MET A 1 -13.37 7.73 5.51
CA MET A 1 -12.35 7.88 4.43
C MET A 1 -10.98 8.11 5.04
N SER A 2 -10.24 7.04 5.32
CA SER A 2 -8.84 7.15 5.72
C SER A 2 -8.04 7.67 4.52
N ARG A 3 -7.33 8.80 4.67
CA ARG A 3 -6.39 9.24 3.63
C ARG A 3 -5.30 8.19 3.51
N SER A 4 -5.05 7.68 2.31
CA SER A 4 -3.94 6.74 2.03
C SER A 4 -2.66 7.27 2.69
N LEU A 5 -1.90 6.40 3.36
CA LEU A 5 -0.61 6.76 3.96
C LEU A 5 0.33 7.37 2.92
N LEU A 6 0.17 7.01 1.64
CA LEU A 6 0.89 7.57 0.51
C LEU A 6 0.54 9.05 0.31
N THR A 7 -0.74 9.41 0.36
CA THR A 7 -1.19 10.81 0.34
C THR A 7 -0.67 11.60 1.55
N ARG A 8 -0.57 10.97 2.74
CA ARG A 8 -0.01 11.63 3.94
C ARG A 8 1.51 11.84 3.83
N ALA A 9 2.25 10.85 3.34
CA ALA A 9 3.67 10.94 3.09
C ALA A 9 3.99 12.04 2.06
N GLN A 10 3.24 12.06 0.95
CA GLN A 10 3.35 13.08 -0.11
C GLN A 10 3.06 14.49 0.42
N ASN A 11 1.97 14.68 1.17
CA ASN A 11 1.64 15.98 1.77
C ASN A 11 2.69 16.45 2.79
N SER A 12 3.33 15.53 3.51
CA SER A 12 4.43 15.85 4.44
C SER A 12 5.75 16.20 3.72
N ALA A 13 5.92 15.77 2.47
CA ALA A 13 7.04 16.18 1.61
C ALA A 13 6.88 17.60 1.06
N ALA A 14 5.65 18.11 0.93
CA ALA A 14 5.37 19.39 0.27
C ALA A 14 6.08 20.60 0.91
N SER A 15 6.47 20.52 2.18
CA SER A 15 7.15 21.59 2.92
C SER A 15 8.68 21.47 2.97
N SER A 16 9.29 20.44 2.38
CA SER A 16 10.75 20.23 2.43
C SER A 16 11.29 19.58 1.16
N LEU A 17 12.22 20.26 0.49
CA LEU A 17 12.90 19.74 -0.70
C LEU A 17 13.59 18.40 -0.42
N THR A 18 14.25 18.25 0.73
CA THR A 18 14.86 16.98 1.16
C THR A 18 13.81 15.88 1.30
N ARG A 19 12.69 16.14 1.98
CA ARG A 19 11.63 15.13 2.13
C ARG A 19 11.01 14.75 0.79
N ARG A 20 10.88 15.70 -0.13
CA ARG A 20 10.42 15.43 -1.49
C ARG A 20 11.37 14.51 -2.25
N LYS A 21 12.69 14.78 -2.19
CA LYS A 21 13.71 13.88 -2.75
C LYS A 21 13.63 12.46 -2.16
N VAL A 22 13.42 12.34 -0.84
CA VAL A 22 13.21 11.04 -0.19
C VAL A 22 11.98 10.34 -0.75
N PHE A 23 10.85 11.04 -0.82
CA PHE A 23 9.61 10.46 -1.32
C PHE A 23 9.75 9.98 -2.76
N ASP A 24 10.30 10.82 -3.64
CA ASP A 24 10.48 10.52 -5.05
C ASP A 24 11.40 9.30 -5.24
N LEU A 25 12.52 9.23 -4.50
CA LEU A 25 13.45 8.09 -4.54
C LEU A 25 12.77 6.79 -4.05
N VAL A 26 12.01 6.84 -2.96
CA VAL A 26 11.32 5.66 -2.44
C VAL A 26 10.24 5.17 -3.42
N VAL A 27 9.54 6.08 -4.09
CA VAL A 27 8.55 5.75 -5.13
C VAL A 27 9.21 5.18 -6.38
N GLU A 28 10.34 5.75 -6.82
CA GLU A 28 11.13 5.24 -7.95
C GLU A 28 11.56 3.78 -7.75
N HIS A 29 11.94 3.43 -6.51
CA HIS A 29 12.35 2.07 -6.13
C HIS A 29 11.19 1.19 -5.62
N ARG A 30 9.94 1.51 -5.95
CA ARG A 30 8.76 0.76 -5.49
C ARG A 30 8.86 -0.74 -5.79
N ASP A 31 9.28 -1.12 -6.99
CA ASP A 31 9.30 -2.52 -7.40
C ASP A 31 10.38 -3.32 -6.66
N ASP A 32 11.53 -2.72 -6.39
CA ASP A 32 12.60 -3.31 -5.57
C ASP A 32 12.13 -3.53 -4.12
N LEU A 33 11.41 -2.56 -3.55
CA LEU A 33 10.84 -2.66 -2.21
C LEU A 33 9.80 -3.78 -2.13
N VAL A 34 8.95 -3.89 -3.15
CA VAL A 34 7.93 -4.95 -3.25
C VAL A 34 8.59 -6.32 -3.40
N ALA A 35 9.65 -6.45 -4.21
CA ALA A 35 10.41 -7.69 -4.34
C ALA A 35 11.04 -8.09 -3.00
N ALA A 36 11.73 -7.16 -2.33
CA ALA A 36 12.32 -7.40 -1.00
C ALA A 36 11.26 -7.85 0.02
N ALA A 37 10.09 -7.21 0.04
CA ALA A 37 8.99 -7.59 0.91
C ALA A 37 8.43 -8.99 0.61
N ARG A 38 8.40 -9.42 -0.67
CA ARG A 38 8.00 -10.79 -1.04
C ARG A 38 9.01 -11.83 -0.56
N ASP A 39 10.28 -11.50 -0.64
CA ASP A 39 11.38 -12.40 -0.30
C ASP A 39 11.66 -12.44 1.22
N GLY A 40 10.88 -11.72 2.03
CA GLY A 40 11.08 -11.64 3.48
C GLY A 40 12.36 -10.89 3.87
N VAL A 41 12.84 -10.01 3.00
CA VAL A 41 13.98 -9.10 3.24
C VAL A 41 13.44 -7.78 3.78
N VAL A 42 14.20 -7.11 4.65
CA VAL A 42 13.82 -5.80 5.20
C VAL A 42 13.89 -4.74 4.09
N PRO A 43 12.77 -4.14 3.63
CA PRO A 43 12.78 -3.34 2.40
C PRO A 43 13.65 -2.09 2.46
N VAL A 44 13.80 -1.47 3.64
CA VAL A 44 14.66 -0.28 3.74
C VAL A 44 16.14 -0.58 3.47
N SER A 45 16.59 -1.84 3.65
CA SER A 45 17.99 -2.21 3.40
C SER A 45 18.33 -2.32 1.91
N VAL A 46 17.35 -2.54 1.02
CA VAL A 46 17.64 -2.61 -0.42
C VAL A 46 17.86 -1.24 -1.05
N ILE A 47 17.33 -0.17 -0.43
CA ILE A 47 17.50 1.21 -0.90
C ILE A 47 18.48 2.03 -0.04
N SER A 48 19.04 1.47 1.04
CA SER A 48 19.86 2.21 2.01
C SER A 48 21.14 2.79 1.41
N GLY A 49 21.83 2.02 0.54
CA GLY A 49 22.98 2.50 -0.20
C GLY A 49 22.65 3.69 -1.09
N ARG A 50 21.55 3.61 -1.86
CA ARG A 50 21.12 4.68 -2.76
C ARG A 50 20.69 5.94 -2.01
N LEU A 51 20.01 5.77 -0.89
CA LEU A 51 19.68 6.86 0.02
C LEU A 51 20.96 7.56 0.51
N ARG A 52 22.01 6.80 0.90
CA ARG A 52 23.29 7.37 1.34
C ARG A 52 24.03 8.10 0.24
N GLU A 53 24.00 7.61 -1.00
CA GLU A 53 24.57 8.29 -2.17
C GLU A 53 23.90 9.65 -2.43
N VAL A 54 22.57 9.70 -2.34
CA VAL A 54 21.79 10.91 -2.71
C VAL A 54 21.74 11.94 -1.58
N LEU A 55 21.63 11.49 -0.33
CA LEU A 55 21.39 12.35 0.83
C LEU A 55 22.63 12.54 1.70
N GLY A 56 23.65 11.68 1.57
CA GLY A 56 24.89 11.78 2.32
C GLY A 56 24.68 11.87 3.83
N SER A 57 25.21 12.93 4.43
CA SER A 57 25.12 13.21 5.87
C SER A 57 23.73 13.65 6.33
N GLU A 58 22.80 14.02 5.43
CA GLU A 58 21.43 14.37 5.86
C GLU A 58 20.71 13.18 6.52
N LEU A 59 21.11 11.94 6.19
CA LEU A 59 20.59 10.72 6.80
C LEU A 59 21.04 10.48 8.25
N ASP A 60 22.04 11.22 8.73
CA ASP A 60 22.43 11.13 10.13
C ASP A 60 21.29 11.68 11.03
N ASN A 61 20.42 12.54 10.47
CA ASN A 61 19.20 13.05 11.11
C ASN A 61 18.18 11.91 11.35
N PRO A 62 17.86 11.59 12.62
CA PRO A 62 16.89 10.55 12.95
C PRO A 62 15.49 10.80 12.38
N THR A 63 15.06 12.06 12.32
CA THR A 63 13.74 12.46 11.79
C THR A 63 13.63 12.16 10.29
N LEU A 64 14.72 12.34 9.54
CA LEU A 64 14.73 12.02 8.13
C LEU A 64 14.69 10.51 7.89
N ARG A 65 15.42 9.73 8.70
CA ARG A 65 15.35 8.26 8.65
C ARG A 65 13.97 7.71 9.01
N GLN A 66 13.31 8.30 10.00
CA GLN A 66 11.90 7.97 10.32
C GLN A 66 10.98 8.28 9.14
N TYR A 67 11.20 9.40 8.46
CA TYR A 67 10.43 9.76 7.28
C TYR A 67 10.65 8.78 6.11
N VAL A 68 11.88 8.32 5.87
CA VAL A 68 12.14 7.23 4.91
C VAL A 68 11.31 5.99 5.26
N GLY A 69 11.33 5.57 6.53
CA GLY A 69 10.54 4.44 7.00
C GLY A 69 9.04 4.62 6.75
N LEU A 70 8.51 5.82 6.98
CA LEU A 70 7.12 6.17 6.68
C LEU A 70 6.80 6.05 5.18
N CYS A 71 7.69 6.55 4.31
CA CYS A 71 7.52 6.43 2.86
C CYS A 71 7.51 4.97 2.41
N VAL A 72 8.44 4.14 2.93
CA VAL A 72 8.52 2.71 2.59
C VAL A 72 7.25 1.98 3.03
N VAL A 73 6.76 2.23 4.25
CA VAL A 73 5.47 1.67 4.72
C VAL A 73 4.33 2.10 3.80
N ALA A 74 4.25 3.38 3.46
CA ALA A 74 3.18 3.90 2.61
C ALA A 74 3.17 3.26 1.20
N VAL A 75 4.34 3.07 0.59
CA VAL A 75 4.47 2.43 -0.74
C VAL A 75 4.10 0.95 -0.67
N LEU A 76 4.50 0.25 0.39
CA LEU A 76 4.22 -1.18 0.56
C LEU A 76 2.76 -1.45 0.92
N GLU A 77 2.15 -0.61 1.75
CA GLU A 77 0.71 -0.67 2.03
C GLU A 77 -0.12 -0.45 0.76
N ASP A 78 0.25 0.54 -0.05
CA ASP A 78 -0.38 0.77 -1.37
C ASP A 78 -0.21 -0.44 -2.31
N ALA A 79 0.88 -1.19 -2.16
CA ALA A 79 1.13 -2.45 -2.87
C ALA A 79 0.46 -3.69 -2.23
N GLY A 80 -0.32 -3.52 -1.14
CA GLY A 80 -1.05 -4.60 -0.46
C GLY A 80 -0.23 -5.41 0.55
N PHE A 81 0.85 -4.84 1.09
CA PHE A 81 1.65 -5.44 2.13
C PHE A 81 1.37 -4.79 3.49
N SER A 82 1.50 -5.57 4.56
CA SER A 82 1.43 -5.08 5.92
C SER A 82 2.68 -5.48 6.70
N VAL A 83 3.01 -4.71 7.74
CA VAL A 83 4.14 -4.99 8.63
C VAL A 83 3.84 -6.27 9.42
N THR A 84 4.66 -7.30 9.23
CA THR A 84 4.56 -8.56 9.98
C THR A 84 5.41 -8.53 11.24
N ARG A 85 6.61 -7.95 11.14
CA ARG A 85 7.57 -7.90 12.25
C ARG A 85 8.28 -6.55 12.29
N PRO A 86 7.98 -5.69 13.28
CA PRO A 86 8.73 -4.45 13.46
C PRO A 86 10.07 -4.71 14.18
N ARG A 87 10.99 -3.75 14.08
CA ARG A 87 12.29 -3.71 14.78
C ARG A 87 13.20 -4.90 14.48
N VAL A 88 13.22 -5.35 13.23
CA VAL A 88 14.17 -6.37 12.76
C VAL A 88 15.54 -5.73 12.58
N ARG A 89 16.56 -6.32 13.20
CA ARG A 89 17.94 -5.83 13.12
C ARG A 89 18.50 -6.06 11.71
N ILE A 90 19.16 -5.05 11.16
CA ILE A 90 19.81 -5.13 9.86
C ILE A 90 21.31 -5.02 10.11
N PRO A 91 22.01 -6.15 10.31
CA PRO A 91 23.44 -6.11 10.52
C PRO A 91 24.13 -5.55 9.27
N GLN A 92 25.17 -4.72 9.49
CA GLN A 92 26.03 -4.17 8.43
C GLN A 92 25.36 -3.17 7.47
N ASP A 93 24.11 -2.74 7.72
CA ASP A 93 23.50 -1.68 6.93
C ASP A 93 24.12 -0.31 7.26
N PRO A 94 24.49 0.50 6.25
CA PRO A 94 25.19 1.77 6.44
C PRO A 94 24.30 2.89 6.99
N VAL A 95 22.97 2.75 7.00
CA VAL A 95 22.02 3.81 7.33
C VAL A 95 21.05 3.40 8.45
N PHE A 96 20.56 2.16 8.42
CA PHE A 96 19.48 1.66 9.26
C PHE A 96 19.93 0.45 10.08
N GLY A 97 20.15 0.63 11.39
CA GLY A 97 20.42 -0.52 12.28
C GLY A 97 19.22 -1.43 12.50
N VAL A 98 17.99 -0.93 12.25
CA VAL A 98 16.73 -1.66 12.43
C VAL A 98 15.72 -1.25 11.35
N GLY A 99 14.84 -2.18 10.98
CA GLY A 99 13.73 -1.95 10.05
C GLY A 99 12.53 -2.85 10.36
N ALA A 100 11.73 -3.17 9.34
CA ALA A 100 10.54 -3.99 9.47
C ALA A 100 10.44 -5.01 8.32
N LEU A 101 9.89 -6.18 8.63
CA LEU A 101 9.49 -7.18 7.64
C LEU A 101 8.03 -7.00 7.28
N PHE A 102 7.71 -7.34 6.04
CA PHE A 102 6.39 -7.20 5.46
C PHE A 102 5.95 -8.53 4.86
N SER A 103 4.65 -8.72 4.78
CA SER A 103 4.03 -9.84 4.07
C SER A 103 2.81 -9.32 3.34
N ARG A 104 2.48 -9.91 2.19
CA ARG A 104 1.17 -9.67 1.59
C ARG A 104 0.11 -10.07 2.59
N GLU A 105 -0.83 -9.17 2.84
CA GLU A 105 -1.96 -9.49 3.68
C GLU A 105 -2.77 -10.57 2.95
N SER A 106 -2.67 -11.82 3.38
CA SER A 106 -3.59 -12.88 2.99
C SER A 106 -4.91 -12.61 3.70
N THR A 107 -5.59 -11.52 3.37
CA THR A 107 -6.94 -11.16 3.84
C THR A 107 -7.24 -11.59 5.29
N LYS A 108 -6.37 -11.27 6.24
CA LYS A 108 -6.59 -11.52 7.68
C LYS A 108 -5.81 -10.50 8.49
N GLY A 109 -6.48 -9.42 8.90
CA GLY A 109 -5.88 -8.49 9.87
C GLY A 109 -6.69 -7.24 10.13
N GLY A 110 -6.81 -6.35 9.15
CA GLY A 110 -7.68 -5.18 9.24
C GLY A 110 -8.95 -5.42 8.45
N LYS A 111 -10.14 -5.40 9.06
CA LYS A 111 -11.36 -5.29 8.26
C LYS A 111 -11.23 -4.00 7.43
N PRO A 112 -11.19 -4.03 6.09
CA PRO A 112 -11.49 -2.83 5.33
C PRO A 112 -12.85 -2.32 5.82
N GLU A 113 -13.03 -1.00 5.93
CA GLU A 113 -14.37 -0.46 6.22
C GLU A 113 -15.35 -1.16 5.26
N PRO A 114 -16.39 -1.85 5.78
CA PRO A 114 -17.28 -2.62 4.93
C PRO A 114 -17.83 -1.67 3.87
N THR A 115 -17.68 -2.06 2.60
CA THR A 115 -18.19 -1.25 1.49
C THR A 115 -19.67 -0.99 1.72
N LEU A 116 -20.22 0.09 1.13
CA LEU A 116 -21.65 0.38 1.25
C LEU A 116 -22.50 -0.86 0.86
N LEU A 117 -22.06 -1.61 -0.15
CA LEU A 117 -22.69 -2.85 -0.60
C LEU A 117 -22.57 -3.97 0.44
N GLN A 118 -21.41 -4.11 1.10
CA GLN A 118 -21.24 -5.07 2.19
C GLN A 118 -22.20 -4.76 3.34
N ARG A 119 -22.27 -3.49 3.77
CA ARG A 119 -23.21 -3.04 4.81
C ARG A 119 -24.67 -3.24 4.42
N PHE A 120 -24.98 -3.05 3.15
CA PHE A 120 -26.32 -3.28 2.62
C PHE A 120 -26.69 -4.76 2.70
N VAL A 121 -25.81 -5.65 2.25
CA VAL A 121 -26.02 -7.11 2.31
C VAL A 121 -26.10 -7.60 3.76
N ASP A 122 -25.24 -7.09 4.66
CA ASP A 122 -25.22 -7.45 6.07
C ASP A 122 -26.49 -6.99 6.83
N ALA A 123 -27.20 -5.99 6.31
CA ALA A 123 -28.44 -5.48 6.89
C ALA A 123 -29.69 -6.27 6.44
N LEU A 124 -29.56 -7.16 5.45
CA LEU A 124 -30.67 -7.97 4.96
C LEU A 124 -30.93 -9.13 5.91
N SER A 125 -32.20 -9.45 6.11
CA SER A 125 -32.64 -10.73 6.64
C SER A 125 -32.34 -11.87 5.66
N MET A 126 -32.40 -13.11 6.15
CA MET A 126 -32.17 -14.29 5.32
C MET A 126 -33.19 -14.45 4.18
N GLU A 127 -34.39 -13.89 4.33
CA GLU A 127 -35.42 -13.89 3.29
C GLU A 127 -35.12 -12.85 2.22
N GLU A 128 -34.80 -11.63 2.63
CA GLU A 128 -34.40 -10.54 1.73
C GLU A 128 -33.11 -10.86 0.97
N LEU A 129 -32.18 -11.60 1.59
CA LEU A 129 -30.95 -12.06 0.92
C LEU A 129 -31.23 -13.03 -0.23
N LYS A 130 -32.20 -13.95 -0.06
CA LYS A 130 -32.62 -14.87 -1.13
C LYS A 130 -33.31 -14.13 -2.27
N GLU A 131 -34.10 -13.11 -1.94
CA GLU A 131 -34.72 -12.25 -2.94
C GLU A 131 -33.68 -11.42 -3.71
N ALA A 132 -32.73 -10.81 -3.00
CA ALA A 132 -31.61 -10.07 -3.59
C ALA A 132 -30.77 -10.95 -4.54
N GLN A 133 -30.49 -12.20 -4.15
CA GLN A 133 -29.80 -13.17 -5.00
C GLN A 133 -30.56 -13.43 -6.31
N THR A 134 -31.89 -13.57 -6.24
CA THR A 134 -32.75 -13.80 -7.41
C THR A 134 -32.73 -12.59 -8.35
N LEU A 135 -32.82 -11.37 -7.79
CA LEU A 135 -32.80 -10.13 -8.56
C LEU A 135 -31.46 -9.90 -9.27
N VAL A 136 -30.34 -10.16 -8.58
CA VAL A 136 -28.99 -10.06 -9.16
C VAL A 136 -28.83 -11.08 -10.29
N HIS A 137 -29.25 -12.32 -10.08
CA HIS A 137 -29.19 -13.36 -11.10
C HIS A 137 -30.01 -12.99 -12.33
N ALA A 138 -31.25 -12.53 -12.14
CA ALA A 138 -32.10 -12.04 -13.22
C ALA A 138 -31.43 -10.90 -14.00
N ARG A 139 -30.85 -9.91 -13.29
CA ARG A 139 -30.16 -8.78 -13.91
C ARG A 139 -28.94 -9.20 -14.75
N LEU A 140 -28.17 -10.17 -14.27
CA LEU A 140 -27.01 -10.70 -14.99
C LEU A 140 -27.43 -11.50 -16.24
N THR A 141 -28.54 -12.23 -16.16
CA THR A 141 -29.10 -12.97 -17.31
C THR A 141 -29.80 -12.08 -18.34
N LEU A 142 -30.30 -10.91 -17.93
CA LEU A 142 -31.00 -9.95 -18.78
C LEU A 142 -30.05 -8.95 -19.49
N SER A 143 -28.73 -9.13 -19.45
CA SER A 143 -27.79 -8.26 -20.17
C SER A 143 -27.98 -8.43 -21.68
N PRO A 144 -28.57 -7.46 -22.41
CA PRO A 144 -28.83 -7.64 -23.83
C PRO A 144 -27.52 -7.50 -24.60
N ALA A 145 -27.31 -8.45 -25.52
CA ALA A 145 -26.32 -8.40 -26.57
C ALA A 145 -26.22 -6.98 -27.16
N ARG A 146 -24.98 -6.45 -27.21
CA ARG A 146 -24.65 -5.23 -27.94
C ARG A 146 -25.21 -5.36 -29.37
N ARG A 147 -26.14 -4.48 -29.75
CA ARG A 147 -26.59 -4.37 -31.16
C ARG A 147 -25.36 -4.17 -32.06
N PRO A 148 -25.21 -4.89 -33.17
CA PRO A 148 -24.19 -4.57 -34.15
C PRO A 148 -24.50 -3.19 -34.75
N LYS A 149 -23.46 -2.37 -34.91
CA LYS A 149 -23.52 -1.08 -35.61
C LYS A 149 -24.02 -1.33 -37.03
N GLN A 150 -25.20 -0.81 -37.38
CA GLN A 150 -25.55 -0.63 -38.78
C GLN A 150 -24.80 0.59 -39.30
N HIS A 151 -23.89 0.35 -40.24
CA HIS A 151 -23.32 1.38 -41.09
C HIS A 151 -24.35 1.75 -42.15
N SER A 152 -24.67 3.04 -42.22
CA SER A 152 -25.05 3.74 -43.45
C SER A 152 -24.24 5.02 -43.49
#